data_AF-A0AAC9B837-F1
#
_entry.id   AF-A0AAC9B837-F1
#
_cell.length_a   1.000
_cell.length_b   1.000
_cell.length_c   1.000
_cell.angle_alpha   90.00
_cell.angle_beta   90.00
_cell.angle_gamma   90.00
#
_symmetry.space_group_name_H-M   'P 1'
#
loop_
_entity.id
_entity.type
_entity.pdbx_description
1 polymer ?
#
loop_
_entity_poly.entity_id
_entity_poly.type
_entity_poly.pdbx_seq_one_letter_code
_entity_poly.pdbx_strand_id
1 'polypeptide(L)'
;MSWLMIGLLALITFFNRFAFFSRLTRYQPGAEMGAFLGFSAQSVLTAIWLPIVFSYEPGIGLDWDSDYLTATLWVMFLTLLRLPTLVVVVGGMGGFFLLRWLGGIAELLPW
;
A
#
# COMPACT_ATOMS: atom_id res chain seq x y z
N MET A 1 -8.26 25.86 4.59
CA MET A 1 -8.82 24.71 5.31
C MET A 1 -7.89 23.49 5.24
N SER A 2 -7.44 23.05 4.06
CA SER A 2 -6.56 21.86 3.92
C SER A 2 -5.18 21.99 4.59
N TRP A 3 -4.52 23.14 4.48
CA TRP A 3 -3.20 23.37 5.11
C TRP A 3 -3.23 23.31 6.63
N LEU A 4 -4.31 23.82 7.25
CA LEU A 4 -4.50 23.78 8.69
C LEU A 4 -4.74 22.34 9.16
N MET A 5 -5.56 21.57 8.45
CA MET A 5 -5.75 20.14 8.73
C MET A 5 -4.44 19.36 8.63
N ILE A 6 -3.65 19.56 7.58
CA ILE A 6 -2.35 18.88 7.42
C ILE A 6 -1.42 19.24 8.58
N GLY A 7 -1.34 20.53 8.94
CA GLY A 7 -0.57 20.98 10.09
C GLY A 7 -1.02 20.37 11.41
N LEU A 8 -2.34 20.28 11.64
CA LEU A 8 -2.92 19.68 12.83
C LEU A 8 -2.66 18.18 12.92
N LEU A 9 -2.81 17.47 11.80
CA LEU A 9 -2.59 16.03 11.71
C LEU A 9 -1.11 15.70 11.91
N ALA A 10 -0.22 16.48 11.29
CA ALA A 10 1.22 16.41 11.52
C ALA A 10 1.58 16.65 13.00
N LEU A 11 0.99 17.67 13.63
CA LEU A 11 1.19 17.95 15.06
C LEU A 11 0.76 16.76 15.93
N ILE A 12 -0.42 16.19 15.68
CA ILE A 12 -0.95 15.04 16.43
C ILE A 12 -0.06 13.80 16.25
N THR A 13 0.36 13.49 15.02
CA THR A 13 1.24 12.34 14.74
C THR A 13 2.61 12.53 15.41
N PHE A 14 3.17 13.75 15.36
CA PHE A 14 4.44 14.07 15.99
C PHE A 14 4.34 13.98 17.50
N PHE A 15 3.27 14.50 18.10
CA PHE A 15 3.02 14.42 19.52
C PHE A 15 2.84 12.98 20.00
N ASN A 16 2.08 12.17 19.27
CA ASN A 16 1.89 10.75 19.58
C ASN A 16 3.22 9.98 19.54
N ARG A 17 3.99 10.15 18.46
CA ARG A 17 5.31 9.52 18.33
C ARG A 17 6.29 10.01 19.39
N PHE A 18 6.28 11.31 19.69
CA PHE A 18 7.13 11.89 20.73
C PHE A 18 6.75 11.37 22.11
N ALA A 19 5.45 11.25 22.43
CA ALA A 19 4.98 10.67 23.69
C ALA A 19 5.44 9.22 23.85
N PHE A 20 5.37 8.40 22.79
CA PHE A 20 5.85 7.01 22.80
C PHE A 20 7.40 6.90 22.85
N PHE A 21 8.15 7.84 22.28
CA PHE A 21 9.61 7.85 22.30
C PHE A 21 10.22 8.54 23.53
N SER A 22 9.50 9.45 24.16
CA SER A 22 9.98 10.19 25.33
C SER A 22 10.02 9.26 26.54
N ARG A 23 11.23 9.05 27.06
CA ARG A 23 11.62 8.16 28.16
C ARG A 23 10.91 8.35 29.51
N LEU A 24 9.80 9.11 29.62
CA LEU A 24 9.13 9.32 30.91
C LEU A 24 8.40 8.09 31.44
N THR A 25 8.06 7.15 30.56
CA THR A 25 7.60 5.83 30.98
C THR A 25 8.53 4.84 30.33
N ARG A 26 9.29 4.07 31.12
CA ARG A 26 10.11 2.94 30.66
C ARG A 26 9.21 1.77 30.21
N TYR A 27 8.14 2.09 29.49
CA TYR A 27 7.16 1.16 28.96
C TYR A 27 7.66 0.75 27.59
N GLN A 28 8.54 -0.26 27.57
CA GLN A 28 8.63 -1.07 26.38
C GLN A 28 7.25 -1.75 26.27
N PRO A 29 6.46 -1.50 25.21
CA PRO A 29 5.27 -2.30 25.00
C PRO A 29 5.74 -3.75 25.07
N GLY A 30 5.19 -4.53 26.01
CA GLY A 30 5.58 -5.92 26.20
C GLY A 30 5.51 -6.65 24.85
N ALA A 31 6.33 -7.68 24.65
CA ALA A 31 6.47 -8.37 23.36
C ALA A 31 5.11 -8.66 22.67
N GLU A 32 4.09 -8.95 23.46
CA GLU A 32 2.70 -9.12 23.04
C GLU A 32 2.06 -7.85 22.44
N MET A 33 2.17 -6.70 23.11
CA MET A 33 1.59 -5.43 22.65
C MET A 33 2.32 -4.90 21.41
N GLY A 34 3.63 -5.09 21.33
CA GLY A 34 4.41 -4.80 20.11
C GLY A 34 3.98 -5.68 18.92
N ALA A 35 3.71 -6.98 19.17
CA ALA A 35 3.19 -7.88 18.14
C ALA A 35 1.77 -7.49 17.68
N PHE A 36 0.89 -7.07 18.60
CA PHE A 36 -0.44 -6.54 18.24
C PHE A 36 -0.36 -5.27 17.39
N LEU A 37 0.53 -4.34 17.75
CA LEU A 37 0.76 -3.11 16.98
C LEU A 37 1.36 -3.41 15.60
N GLY A 38 2.29 -4.37 15.50
CA GLY A 38 2.85 -4.82 14.22
C GLY A 38 1.81 -5.52 13.33
N PHE A 39 0.92 -6.32 13.92
CA PHE A 39 -0.19 -6.97 13.21
C PHE A 39 -1.18 -5.96 12.64
N SER A 40 -1.45 -4.86 13.35
CA SER A 40 -2.30 -3.78 12.86
C SER A 40 -1.76 -3.18 11.56
N ALA A 41 -0.44 -2.89 11.51
CA ALA A 41 0.17 -2.35 10.29
C ALA A 41 0.04 -3.31 9.09
N GLN A 42 0.30 -4.60 9.27
CA GLN A 42 0.15 -5.57 8.18
C GLN A 42 -1.31 -5.76 7.75
N SER A 43 -2.24 -5.77 8.70
CA SER A 43 -3.68 -5.90 8.44
C SER A 43 -4.25 -4.72 7.67
N VAL A 44 -3.80 -3.50 8.00
CA VAL A 44 -4.18 -2.29 7.28
C VAL A 44 -3.64 -2.31 5.86
N LEU A 45 -2.39 -2.77 5.67
CA LEU A 45 -1.78 -2.85 4.33
C LEU A 45 -2.52 -3.84 3.41
N THR A 46 -2.94 -5.00 3.94
CA THR A 46 -3.76 -5.96 3.17
C THR A 46 -5.16 -5.43 2.89
N ALA A 47 -5.77 -4.70 3.82
CA ALA A 47 -7.07 -4.07 3.61
C ALA A 47 -7.03 -2.97 2.53
N ILE A 48 -5.95 -2.18 2.49
CA ILE A 48 -5.76 -1.10 1.51
C ILE A 48 -5.45 -1.64 0.11
N TRP A 49 -4.81 -2.80 -0.01
CA TRP A 49 -4.46 -3.37 -1.32
C TRP A 49 -5.70 -3.69 -2.17
N LEU A 50 -6.78 -4.20 -1.59
CA LEU A 50 -7.97 -4.63 -2.33
C LEU A 50 -8.64 -3.49 -3.14
N PRO A 51 -9.00 -2.34 -2.55
CA PRO A 51 -9.59 -1.23 -3.31
C PRO A 51 -8.61 -0.60 -4.33
N ILE A 52 -7.29 -0.76 -4.15
CA ILE A 52 -6.29 -0.29 -5.12
C ILE A 52 -6.32 -1.15 -6.38
N VAL A 53 -6.40 -2.48 -6.25
CA VAL A 53 -6.39 -3.40 -7.40
C VAL A 53 -7.71 -3.38 -8.16
N PHE A 54 -8.83 -3.25 -7.43
CA PHE A 54 -10.18 -3.27 -8.01
C PHE A 54 -10.78 -1.89 -8.20
N SER A 55 -9.96 -0.82 -8.16
CA SER A 55 -10.36 0.58 -8.37
C SER A 55 -11.75 0.89 -7.79
N TYR A 56 -11.90 0.68 -6.48
CA TYR A 56 -13.21 0.84 -5.85
C TYR A 56 -13.59 2.33 -5.80
N GLU A 57 -14.53 2.72 -6.66
CA GLU A 57 -15.03 4.08 -6.72
C GLU A 57 -16.38 4.16 -5.97
N PRO A 58 -16.49 5.00 -4.92
CA PRO A 58 -17.71 5.08 -4.13
C PRO A 58 -18.88 5.62 -4.98
N GLY A 59 -19.82 4.74 -5.31
CA GLY A 59 -21.06 5.06 -6.04
C GLY A 59 -21.27 4.29 -7.35
N ILE A 60 -20.20 3.74 -7.93
CA ILE A 60 -20.24 3.02 -9.22
C ILE A 60 -20.05 1.50 -9.06
N GLY A 61 -19.59 1.06 -7.88
CA GLY A 61 -19.37 -0.36 -7.56
C GLY A 61 -17.91 -0.77 -7.78
N LEU A 62 -17.69 -2.08 -7.92
CA LEU A 62 -16.38 -2.65 -8.19
C LEU A 62 -16.10 -2.56 -9.69
N ASP A 63 -15.12 -1.77 -10.11
CA ASP A 63 -14.72 -1.69 -11.51
C ASP A 63 -13.52 -2.62 -11.77
N TRP A 64 -13.65 -3.48 -12.78
CA TRP A 64 -12.63 -4.48 -13.07
C TRP A 64 -11.63 -3.91 -14.07
N ASP A 65 -10.68 -3.12 -13.58
CA ASP A 65 -9.63 -2.58 -14.43
C ASP A 65 -8.61 -3.67 -14.80
N SER A 66 -8.53 -3.98 -16.10
CA SER A 66 -7.68 -5.05 -16.63
C SER A 66 -6.18 -4.76 -16.40
N ASP A 67 -5.77 -3.48 -16.43
CA ASP A 67 -4.37 -3.08 -16.27
C ASP A 67 -3.91 -3.28 -14.83
N TYR A 68 -4.71 -2.91 -13.83
CA TYR A 68 -4.39 -3.17 -12.42
C TYR A 68 -4.38 -4.66 -12.08
N LEU A 69 -5.30 -5.45 -12.63
CA LEU A 69 -5.35 -6.90 -12.38
C LEU A 69 -4.10 -7.62 -12.91
N THR A 70 -3.69 -7.30 -14.13
CA THR A 70 -2.51 -7.92 -14.76
C THR A 70 -1.20 -7.47 -14.15
N ALA A 71 -1.07 -6.18 -13.79
CA ALA A 71 0.07 -5.71 -13.02
C ALA A 71 0.18 -6.43 -11.68
N THR A 72 -0.96 -6.67 -11.02
CA THR A 72 -1.01 -7.40 -9.75
C THR A 72 -0.60 -8.87 -9.92
N LEU A 73 -1.08 -9.55 -10.96
CA LEU A 73 -0.67 -10.93 -11.29
C LEU A 73 0.82 -11.00 -11.62
N TRP A 74 1.35 -10.02 -12.35
CA TRP A 74 2.77 -9.91 -12.66
C TRP A 74 3.63 -9.79 -11.38
N VAL A 75 3.27 -8.89 -10.47
CA VAL A 75 3.97 -8.74 -9.19
C VAL A 75 3.83 -9.98 -8.32
N MET A 76 2.65 -10.62 -8.30
CA MET A 76 2.42 -11.88 -7.59
C MET A 76 3.33 -12.99 -8.12
N PHE A 77 3.49 -13.09 -9.44
CA PHE A 77 4.40 -14.04 -10.07
C PHE A 77 5.86 -13.74 -9.68
N LEU A 78 6.33 -12.50 -9.82
CA LEU A 78 7.68 -12.10 -9.42
C LEU A 78 7.98 -12.38 -7.93
N THR A 79 6.97 -12.20 -7.07
CA THR A 79 7.08 -12.50 -5.64
C THR A 79 7.23 -14.01 -5.40
N LEU A 80 6.53 -14.84 -6.16
CA LEU A 80 6.61 -16.30 -6.08
C LEU A 80 7.99 -16.83 -6.44
N LEU A 81 8.72 -16.15 -7.34
CA LEU A 81 10.08 -16.49 -7.73
C LEU A 81 11.14 -16.24 -6.64
N ARG A 82 10.74 -15.87 -5.41
CA ARG A 82 11.64 -15.62 -4.26
C ARG A 82 12.76 -14.62 -4.56
N LEU A 83 12.48 -13.68 -5.47
CA LEU A 83 13.40 -12.60 -5.83
C LEU A 83 13.60 -11.65 -4.64
N PRO A 84 14.74 -10.95 -4.56
CA PRO A 84 14.93 -9.90 -3.55
C PRO A 84 13.81 -8.86 -3.67
N THR A 85 13.26 -8.43 -2.53
CA THR A 85 12.07 -7.58 -2.44
C THR A 85 12.22 -6.29 -3.27
N LEU A 86 13.44 -5.74 -3.34
CA LEU A 86 13.75 -4.57 -4.16
C LEU A 86 13.45 -4.81 -5.64
N VAL A 87 13.83 -5.98 -6.18
CA VAL A 87 13.62 -6.33 -7.59
C VAL A 87 12.14 -6.52 -7.88
N VAL A 88 11.38 -7.11 -6.95
CA VAL A 88 9.93 -7.28 -7.10
C VAL A 88 9.22 -5.93 -7.12
N VAL A 89 9.58 -5.00 -6.21
CA VAL A 89 8.97 -3.68 -6.14
C VAL A 89 9.32 -2.86 -7.38
N VAL A 90 10.60 -2.79 -7.76
CA VAL A 90 11.05 -2.04 -8.94
C VAL A 90 10.49 -2.66 -10.22
N GLY A 91 10.46 -3.99 -10.32
CA GLY A 91 9.89 -4.71 -11.45
C GLY A 91 8.38 -4.56 -11.56
N GLY A 92 7.67 -4.47 -10.44
CA GLY A 92 6.25 -4.17 -10.39
C GLY A 92 5.92 -2.75 -10.80
N MET A 93 6.64 -1.77 -10.25
CA MET A 93 6.52 -0.37 -10.66
C MET A 93 6.84 -0.19 -12.14
N GLY A 94 7.92 -0.80 -12.61
CA GLY A 94 8.31 -0.77 -14.02
C GLY A 94 7.30 -1.46 -14.92
N GLY A 95 6.80 -2.64 -14.52
CA GLY A 95 5.78 -3.38 -15.28
C GLY A 95 4.47 -2.60 -15.40
N PHE A 96 3.98 -2.03 -14.29
CA PHE A 96 2.79 -1.18 -14.30
C PHE A 96 2.99 0.07 -15.17
N PHE A 97 4.14 0.73 -15.05
CA PHE A 97 4.45 1.91 -15.86
C PHE A 97 4.53 1.58 -17.35
N LEU A 98 5.14 0.44 -17.72
CA LEU A 98 5.16 -0.02 -19.11
C LEU A 98 3.77 -0.34 -19.64
N LEU A 99 2.94 -1.07 -18.87
CA LEU A 99 1.56 -1.39 -19.26
C LEU A 99 0.72 -0.12 -19.48
N ARG A 100 0.84 0.84 -18.56
CA ARG A 100 0.16 2.13 -18.67
C ARG A 100 0.69 2.97 -19.83
N TRP A 101 2.01 2.90 -20.10
CA TRP A 101 2.64 3.60 -21.21
C TRP A 101 2.28 3.00 -22.57
N LEU A 102 2.05 1.69 -22.64
CA LEU A 102 1.65 0.99 -23.87
C LEU A 102 0.16 1.10 -24.21
N GLY A 103 -0.60 1.96 -23.52
CA GLY A 103 -2.04 2.18 -23.80
C GLY A 103 -2.98 1.19 -23.11
N GLY A 104 -2.47 0.42 -22.15
CA GLY A 104 -3.23 -0.66 -21.51
C GLY A 104 -3.31 -1.90 -22.40
N ILE A 105 -3.65 -3.04 -21.80
CA ILE A 105 -3.66 -4.34 -22.51
C ILE A 105 -4.71 -4.38 -23.63
N ALA A 106 -5.66 -3.45 -23.58
CA ALA A 106 -6.69 -3.23 -24.59
C ALA A 106 -6.12 -2.85 -25.98
N GLU A 107 -4.95 -2.20 -26.07
CA GLU A 107 -4.30 -1.92 -27.37
C GLU A 107 -3.44 -3.09 -27.87
N LEU A 108 -2.95 -3.96 -26.97
CA LEU A 108 -2.05 -5.06 -27.33
C LEU A 108 -2.77 -6.36 -27.76
N LEU A 109 -3.99 -6.59 -27.29
CA LEU A 109 -4.84 -7.71 -27.73
C LEU A 109 -6.15 -7.15 -28.31
N PRO A 110 -6.17 -6.73 -29.59
CA PRO A 110 -7.42 -6.45 -30.29
C PRO A 110 -8.11 -7.78 -30.59
N TRP A 111 -8.99 -8.21 -29.70
CA TRP A 111 -10.04 -9.19 -30.02
C TRP A 111 -11.39 -8.51 -29.88
#